data_AF-A0A3D2CCA5-F1
#
_entry.id   AF-A0A3D2CCA5-F1
#
_cell.length_a   1.000
_cell.length_b   1.000
_cell.length_c   1.000
_cell.angle_alpha   90.00
_cell.angle_beta   90.00
_cell.angle_gamma   90.00
#
_symmetry.space_group_name_H-M   'P 1'
#
loop_
_entity.id
_entity.type
_entity.pdbx_description
1 polymer ?
#
loop_
_entity_poly.entity_id
_entity_poly.type
_entity_poly.pdbx_seq_one_letter_code
_entity_poly.pdbx_strand_id
1 'polypeptide(L)'
;MDADCAGDSDHDADGDGWDKPVGDNGGRDCDDTDPTTYPAAEDPPGDGIDQDCDGADDRAPEPDDSTDVGAAQTDNDGKVSGCTTVGGVPSGFAALGLALLGVQRRKRRRT
;
A
#
# COMPACT_ATOMS: atom_id res chain seq x y z
N MET A 1 -4.74 -28.16 -37.51
CA MET A 1 -5.89 -28.90 -38.06
C MET A 1 -6.99 -28.55 -37.11
N ASP A 2 -7.83 -27.60 -37.50
CA ASP A 2 -8.99 -27.13 -36.75
C ASP A 2 -9.96 -28.31 -36.56
N ALA A 3 -10.36 -28.56 -35.30
CA ALA A 3 -11.14 -29.73 -34.92
C ALA A 3 -12.66 -29.53 -35.14
N ASP A 4 -13.14 -28.30 -35.30
CA ASP A 4 -14.55 -27.95 -35.42
C ASP A 4 -14.90 -26.96 -36.54
N CYS A 5 -13.91 -26.44 -37.26
CA CYS A 5 -14.07 -25.69 -38.51
C CYS A 5 -14.87 -24.39 -38.33
N ALA A 6 -14.84 -23.78 -37.14
CA ALA A 6 -15.64 -22.62 -36.77
C ALA A 6 -14.95 -21.26 -37.04
N GLY A 7 -13.64 -21.27 -37.36
CA GLY A 7 -12.91 -20.08 -37.83
C GLY A 7 -12.25 -19.25 -36.73
N ASP A 8 -12.56 -19.56 -35.47
CA ASP A 8 -11.64 -19.54 -34.34
C ASP A 8 -10.58 -20.62 -34.59
N SER A 9 -9.31 -20.25 -34.68
CA SER A 9 -8.26 -21.28 -34.58
C SER A 9 -8.40 -21.91 -33.20
N ASP A 10 -8.05 -23.17 -33.03
CA ASP A 10 -7.85 -23.86 -31.74
C ASP A 10 -6.77 -23.22 -30.83
N HIS A 11 -6.35 -22.00 -31.19
CA HIS A 11 -5.36 -21.14 -30.58
C HIS A 11 -5.95 -19.77 -30.21
N ASP A 12 -7.23 -19.48 -30.49
CA ASP A 12 -7.98 -18.27 -30.08
C ASP A 12 -9.34 -18.77 -29.56
N ALA A 13 -9.31 -19.52 -28.45
CA ALA A 13 -10.48 -20.22 -27.94
C ALA A 13 -11.43 -19.30 -27.16
N ASP A 14 -11.01 -18.09 -26.82
CA ASP A 14 -11.85 -17.07 -26.19
C ASP A 14 -12.41 -16.03 -27.18
N GLY A 15 -11.88 -15.96 -28.40
CA GLY A 15 -12.39 -15.15 -29.49
C GLY A 15 -12.10 -13.66 -29.34
N ASP A 16 -11.01 -13.30 -28.65
CA ASP A 16 -10.55 -11.92 -28.48
C ASP A 16 -9.78 -11.39 -29.72
N GLY A 17 -9.45 -12.30 -30.65
CA GLY A 17 -8.71 -12.03 -31.88
C GLY A 17 -7.19 -12.18 -31.75
N TRP A 18 -6.70 -12.77 -30.68
CA TRP A 18 -5.29 -13.01 -30.39
C TRP A 18 -4.99 -14.50 -30.24
N ASP A 19 -4.24 -15.06 -31.20
CA ASP A 19 -3.85 -16.46 -31.09
C ASP A 19 -2.75 -16.67 -30.02
N LYS A 20 -2.88 -17.67 -29.15
CA LYS A 20 -1.84 -18.26 -28.31
C LYS A 20 -1.03 -19.34 -29.05
N PRO A 21 0.17 -19.02 -29.56
CA PRO A 21 1.06 -20.04 -30.14
C PRO A 21 1.51 -21.06 -29.09
N VAL A 22 1.36 -22.35 -29.41
CA VAL A 22 1.76 -23.45 -28.54
C VAL A 22 3.29 -23.44 -28.35
N GLY A 23 3.75 -23.10 -27.14
CA GLY A 23 5.15 -23.22 -26.73
C GLY A 23 5.91 -21.92 -26.51
N ASP A 24 5.31 -20.76 -26.73
CA ASP A 24 5.83 -19.48 -26.25
C ASP A 24 5.20 -19.17 -24.88
N ASN A 25 6.03 -19.02 -23.84
CA ASN A 25 5.61 -18.59 -22.49
C ASN A 25 5.25 -17.08 -22.45
N GLY A 26 4.70 -16.57 -23.55
CA GLY A 26 4.57 -15.16 -23.88
C GLY A 26 4.25 -14.99 -25.37
N GLY A 27 3.49 -15.93 -25.94
CA GLY A 27 2.76 -15.69 -27.18
C GLY A 27 1.86 -14.46 -27.00
N ARG A 28 1.32 -13.93 -28.11
CA ARG A 28 0.52 -12.70 -28.07
C ARG A 28 -0.52 -12.80 -26.96
N ASP A 29 -1.37 -13.82 -26.98
CA ASP A 29 -2.24 -14.12 -25.85
C ASP A 29 -1.59 -15.13 -24.87
N CYS A 30 -1.63 -14.79 -23.58
CA CYS A 30 -1.11 -15.58 -22.47
C CYS A 30 -2.16 -16.46 -21.79
N ASP A 31 -3.46 -16.15 -21.93
CA ASP A 31 -4.59 -16.96 -21.44
C ASP A 31 -5.73 -17.07 -22.47
N ASP A 32 -5.51 -17.93 -23.47
CA ASP A 32 -6.46 -18.53 -24.43
C ASP A 32 -7.81 -19.09 -23.89
N THR A 33 -8.18 -18.78 -22.65
CA THR A 33 -9.50 -19.10 -22.09
C THR A 33 -10.23 -17.88 -21.54
N ASP A 34 -9.61 -16.70 -21.55
CA ASP A 34 -10.13 -15.46 -21.01
C ASP A 34 -9.98 -14.30 -22.01
N PRO A 35 -11.08 -13.86 -22.65
CA PRO A 35 -11.03 -12.80 -23.67
C PRO A 35 -10.71 -11.41 -23.09
N THR A 36 -10.46 -11.31 -21.79
CA THR A 36 -10.00 -10.09 -21.11
C THR A 36 -8.50 -10.08 -20.82
N THR A 37 -7.80 -11.17 -21.14
CA THR A 37 -6.36 -11.32 -20.94
C THR A 37 -5.66 -11.40 -22.29
N TYR A 38 -5.07 -10.30 -22.76
CA TYR A 38 -4.50 -10.20 -24.10
C TYR A 38 -3.56 -9.00 -24.24
N PRO A 39 -2.74 -8.90 -25.30
CA PRO A 39 -1.84 -7.77 -25.50
C PRO A 39 -2.53 -6.42 -25.43
N ALA A 40 -2.07 -5.58 -24.51
CA ALA A 40 -2.65 -4.26 -24.26
C ALA A 40 -4.12 -4.30 -23.77
N ALA A 41 -4.54 -5.39 -23.14
CA ALA A 41 -5.68 -5.38 -22.23
C ALA A 41 -5.41 -4.41 -21.05
N GLU A 42 -6.44 -4.13 -20.27
CA GLU A 42 -6.28 -3.30 -19.08
C GLU A 42 -5.81 -4.19 -17.92
N ASP A 43 -4.70 -3.83 -17.29
CA ASP A 43 -4.08 -4.57 -16.19
C ASP A 43 -4.33 -3.87 -14.84
N PRO A 44 -5.25 -4.37 -13.99
CA PRO A 44 -5.54 -3.80 -12.69
C PRO A 44 -4.33 -3.98 -11.76
N PRO A 45 -3.76 -2.88 -11.24
CA PRO A 45 -2.44 -2.97 -10.67
C PRO A 45 -2.46 -3.65 -9.29
N GLY A 46 -1.67 -4.70 -9.11
CA GLY A 46 -1.42 -5.36 -7.83
C GLY A 46 -2.44 -6.44 -7.46
N ASP A 47 -3.15 -7.02 -8.43
CA ASP A 47 -3.98 -8.21 -8.22
C ASP A 47 -3.20 -9.53 -8.42
N GLY A 48 -1.97 -9.44 -8.95
CA GLY A 48 -1.05 -10.55 -9.17
C GLY A 48 -1.28 -11.30 -10.49
N ILE A 49 -2.13 -10.78 -11.37
CA ILE A 49 -2.40 -11.29 -12.71
C ILE A 49 -1.75 -10.34 -13.71
N ASP A 50 -1.16 -10.88 -14.77
CA ASP A 50 -0.65 -10.11 -15.91
C ASP A 50 -1.72 -10.22 -17.00
N GLN A 51 -2.64 -9.25 -17.03
CA GLN A 51 -3.75 -9.29 -17.98
C GLN A 51 -3.37 -8.76 -19.36
N ASP A 52 -2.33 -7.94 -19.47
CA ASP A 52 -1.90 -7.35 -20.74
C ASP A 52 -0.80 -8.16 -21.45
N CYS A 53 -0.42 -9.30 -20.87
CA CYS A 53 0.57 -10.25 -21.34
C CYS A 53 1.96 -9.61 -21.58
N ASP A 54 2.35 -8.60 -20.79
CA ASP A 54 3.64 -7.92 -20.92
C ASP A 54 4.79 -8.66 -20.18
N GLY A 55 4.44 -9.64 -19.35
CA GLY A 55 5.34 -10.45 -18.54
C GLY A 55 5.36 -10.10 -17.05
N ALA A 56 4.57 -9.13 -16.58
CA ALA A 56 4.42 -8.79 -15.17
C ALA A 56 3.07 -8.13 -14.84
N ASP A 57 2.57 -8.35 -13.62
CA ASP A 57 1.45 -7.58 -13.05
C ASP A 57 1.83 -6.11 -12.84
N ASP A 58 0.93 -5.22 -13.23
CA ASP A 58 1.06 -3.79 -13.09
C ASP A 58 1.22 -3.38 -11.62
N ARG A 59 2.14 -2.45 -11.35
CA ARG A 59 2.41 -2.06 -9.96
C ARG A 59 1.30 -1.16 -9.44
N ALA A 60 0.64 -1.59 -8.36
CA ALA A 60 -0.27 -0.74 -7.60
C ALA A 60 0.38 0.62 -7.35
N PRO A 61 -0.32 1.75 -7.61
CA PRO A 61 0.21 3.03 -7.18
C PRO A 61 0.47 2.91 -5.68
N GLU A 62 1.73 3.09 -5.30
CA GLU A 62 2.11 3.08 -3.88
C GLU A 62 1.10 3.97 -3.18
N PRO A 63 0.40 3.48 -2.12
CA PRO A 63 -0.44 4.36 -1.34
C PRO A 63 0.46 5.50 -0.95
N ASP A 64 0.08 6.72 -1.35
CA ASP A 64 0.87 7.87 -1.02
C ASP A 64 0.88 7.95 0.50
N ASP A 65 1.94 7.43 1.13
CA ASP A 65 2.23 7.68 2.53
C ASP A 65 2.76 9.11 2.69
N SER A 66 2.23 10.03 1.88
CA SER A 66 2.06 11.42 2.26
C SER A 66 0.86 11.57 3.19
N THR A 67 0.80 10.75 4.25
CA THR A 67 0.50 11.33 5.55
C THR A 67 1.72 12.12 6.02
N ASP A 68 2.09 13.15 5.26
CA ASP A 68 2.88 14.25 5.77
C ASP A 68 1.98 15.09 6.70
N VAL A 69 1.67 14.51 7.85
CA VAL A 69 1.27 15.23 9.05
C VAL A 69 2.53 15.45 9.90
N GLY A 70 3.53 16.17 9.39
CA GLY A 70 4.65 16.52 10.29
C GLY A 70 5.90 17.18 9.73
N ALA A 71 6.13 17.26 8.44
CA ALA A 71 7.22 18.06 7.89
C ALA A 71 6.72 19.50 7.81
N ALA A 72 6.96 20.23 8.89
CA ALA A 72 7.46 21.59 8.73
C ALA A 72 8.44 21.62 7.55
N GLN A 73 7.97 22.07 6.38
CA GLN A 73 8.82 22.37 5.25
C GLN A 73 9.82 23.43 5.73
N THR A 74 11.02 22.97 6.06
CA THR A 74 12.18 23.85 6.14
C THR A 74 12.58 24.17 4.72
N ASP A 75 12.66 25.46 4.42
CA ASP A 75 13.40 25.97 3.28
C ASP A 75 14.89 25.52 3.37
N ASN A 76 15.65 25.67 2.28
CA ASN A 76 17.07 25.30 2.23
C ASN A 76 17.98 26.12 3.15
N ASP A 77 17.41 27.04 3.93
CA ASP A 77 18.07 27.77 5.02
C ASP A 77 17.75 27.17 6.41
N GLY A 78 16.95 26.09 6.48
CA GLY A 78 16.62 25.37 7.70
C GLY A 78 15.55 26.04 8.57
N LYS A 79 14.71 26.92 8.03
CA LYS A 79 13.73 27.69 8.80
C LYS A 79 12.31 27.25 8.50
N VAL A 80 11.66 26.62 9.48
CA VAL A 80 10.23 26.34 9.42
C VAL A 80 9.46 27.68 9.40
N SER A 81 8.70 27.93 8.33
CA SER A 81 7.72 29.01 8.27
C SER A 81 6.46 28.60 9.02
N GLY A 82 6.59 28.51 10.35
CA GLY A 82 5.54 28.17 11.29
C GLY A 82 5.66 29.09 12.50
N CYS A 83 5.27 30.36 12.31
CA CYS A 83 5.14 31.32 13.40
C CYS A 83 4.03 30.85 14.35
N THR A 84 4.36 30.20 15.47
CA THR A 84 3.63 30.34 16.75
C THR A 84 4.52 29.91 17.91
N THR A 85 4.72 30.87 18.80
CA THR A 85 5.57 30.91 19.98
C THR A 85 5.03 30.01 21.10
N VAL A 86 5.80 28.99 21.51
CA VAL A 86 5.70 28.41 22.87
C VAL A 86 6.95 28.79 23.67
N GLY A 87 7.12 30.10 23.89
CA GLY A 87 8.14 30.64 24.79
C GLY A 87 7.69 30.53 26.24
N GLY A 88 8.51 29.90 27.09
CA GLY A 88 8.18 29.54 28.46
C GLY A 88 8.25 30.63 29.52
N VAL A 89 8.02 30.19 30.76
CA VAL A 89 8.46 30.85 31.99
C VAL A 89 9.11 29.82 32.92
N PRO A 90 10.35 30.05 33.42
CA PRO A 90 10.89 29.28 34.52
C PRO A 90 10.44 29.93 35.84
N SER A 91 9.77 29.19 36.71
CA SER A 91 9.45 29.64 38.06
C SER A 91 9.89 28.57 39.04
N GLY A 92 11.00 28.86 39.72
CA GLY A 92 11.62 27.97 40.68
C GLY A 92 10.66 27.58 41.81
N PHE A 93 10.46 26.28 41.98
CA PHE A 93 9.85 25.71 43.18
C PHE A 93 10.96 25.30 44.14
N ALA A 94 11.34 26.22 45.03
CA ALA A 94 12.13 25.92 46.20
C ALA A 94 11.21 25.64 47.40
N ALA A 95 11.23 24.42 47.94
CA ALA A 95 10.87 24.09 49.33
C ALA A 95 11.29 22.63 49.61
N LEU A 96 12.46 22.40 50.22
CA LEU A 96 12.64 22.15 51.66
C LEU A 96 11.79 20.99 52.20
N GLY A 97 12.45 19.87 52.45
CA GLY A 97 11.85 18.67 53.03
C GLY A 97 11.48 18.80 54.50
N LEU A 98 10.66 17.86 54.97
CA LEU A 98 10.54 17.50 56.39
C LEU A 98 10.00 16.07 56.51
N ALA A 99 10.73 15.30 57.30
CA ALA A 99 10.48 13.91 57.67
C ALA A 99 9.21 13.73 58.51
N LEU A 100 8.64 12.51 58.54
CA LEU A 100 8.61 11.63 59.71
C LEU A 100 7.66 10.44 59.53
N LEU A 101 8.11 9.30 60.05
CA LEU A 101 7.35 8.06 60.27
C LEU A 101 6.01 8.32 60.98
N GLY A 102 4.98 7.54 60.64
CA GLY A 102 3.74 7.56 61.40
C GLY A 102 2.72 6.50 61.01
N VAL A 103 2.89 5.30 61.56
CA VAL A 103 1.94 4.17 61.61
C VAL A 103 0.49 4.61 61.82
N GLN A 104 -0.48 4.03 61.07
CA GLN A 104 -1.70 3.46 61.69
C GLN A 104 -2.64 2.67 60.75
N ARG A 105 -2.64 1.35 60.99
CA ARG A 105 -3.79 0.44 61.21
C ARG A 105 -4.75 0.11 60.05
N ARG A 106 -4.62 -1.15 59.61
CA ARG A 106 -5.62 -2.02 58.98
C ARG A 106 -7.06 -1.72 59.45
N LYS A 107 -7.97 -1.45 58.51
CA LYS A 107 -9.41 -1.61 58.74
C LYS A 107 -10.07 -2.46 57.63
N ARG A 108 -10.00 -3.78 57.90
CA ARG A 108 -11.00 -4.84 57.68
C ARG A 108 -11.71 -4.95 56.32
N ARG A 109 -11.51 -6.12 55.70
CA ARG A 109 -12.41 -6.79 54.74
C ARG A 109 -13.89 -6.73 55.18
N ARG A 110 -14.77 -6.46 54.21
CA ARG A 110 -16.19 -6.85 54.03
C ARG A 110 -16.67 -6.00 52.85
N THR A 111 -17.27 -6.51 51.78
CA THR A 111 -18.06 -7.72 51.52
C THR A 111 -17.75 -8.23 50.13
#